data_AF-A0A1I1DQQ7-F1
#
_entry.id   AF-A0A1I1DQQ7-F1
#
_cell.length_a   1.000
_cell.length_b   1.000
_cell.length_c   1.000
_cell.angle_alpha   90.00
_cell.angle_beta   90.00
_cell.angle_gamma   90.00
#
_symmetry.space_group_name_H-M   'P 1'
#
loop_
_entity.id
_entity.type
_entity.pdbx_description
1 polymer ?
#
loop_
_entity_poly.entity_id
_entity_poly.type
_entity_poly.pdbx_seq_one_letter_code
_entity_poly.pdbx_strand_id
1 'polypeptide(L)'
;MNDTLDLFGDAPASPLPASSEPSPAADPAAGELPKKKPAGKVVAPWTPDAALVALGQRLPPNLHFGTSSWSYPGWHGLVYDGQYTESLLSRKGLRACGQHPLLRAAGIDRGFYGPIPLTDYMQYAAQVPEGFRFLVKAPASVCDAWLRGPDGAGRLPNAGFLNPEIAIRDCIVPATGGLGQHCGPLLFQLSPLAGVGDDGPAFLARLDAFLAALPPLDPTLTPHACYAVEIRDAALLTPRYIRLLRDRGVRFCLAARDRLPPVARQSAAQALMDEGAPGPLVLRWMLREGRSYAMAEKAYGPFDKIVEPDPETRDAIADVVARTLRTGQPAYVIVSNNAEGCAPLSIARLAEAIADRL
;
A
#
# COMPACT_ATOMS: atom_id res chain seq x y z
N MET A 1 10.83 17.72 42.66
CA MET A 1 9.66 18.20 41.90
C MET A 1 9.91 17.84 40.47
N ASN A 2 8.95 17.13 39.87
CA ASN A 2 9.08 16.31 38.68
C ASN A 2 9.37 17.14 37.42
N ASP A 3 10.46 16.81 36.72
CA ASP A 3 10.54 16.98 35.27
C ASP A 3 10.31 15.61 34.63
N THR A 4 9.19 15.53 33.92
CA THR A 4 8.70 14.32 33.27
C THR A 4 9.37 14.24 31.91
N LEU A 5 10.27 13.27 31.72
CA LEU A 5 10.80 12.89 30.42
C LEU A 5 9.64 12.39 29.54
N ASP A 6 9.32 13.18 28.52
CA ASP A 6 8.45 12.81 27.42
C ASP A 6 9.18 11.77 26.54
N LEU A 7 8.93 10.50 26.82
CA LEU A 7 9.63 9.33 26.27
C LEU A 7 8.93 8.74 25.02
N PHE A 8 7.96 9.44 24.42
CA PHE A 8 7.26 8.91 23.24
C PHE A 8 6.82 10.03 22.28
N GLY A 9 7.69 10.39 21.33
CA GLY A 9 7.35 11.32 20.25
C GLY A 9 8.35 11.27 19.10
N ASP A 10 7.83 11.28 17.88
CA ASP A 10 8.51 11.34 16.57
C ASP A 10 9.15 10.04 16.05
N ALA A 11 8.29 9.19 15.46
CA ALA A 11 8.72 8.39 14.32
C ALA A 11 9.13 9.35 13.19
N PRO A 12 10.35 9.24 12.64
CA PRO A 12 10.81 10.14 11.59
C PRO A 12 9.92 9.99 10.34
N ALA A 13 9.62 11.13 9.72
CA ALA A 13 9.05 11.18 8.38
C ALA A 13 9.87 10.31 7.42
N SER A 14 9.21 9.75 6.40
CA SER A 14 9.87 9.03 5.30
C SER A 14 11.15 9.76 4.88
N PRO A 15 12.27 9.05 4.68
CA PRO A 15 13.55 9.70 4.41
C PRO A 15 13.45 10.54 3.13
N LEU A 16 13.60 11.85 3.31
CA LEU A 16 13.91 12.78 2.22
C LEU A 16 15.23 12.32 1.56
N PRO A 17 15.34 12.36 0.22
CA PRO A 17 16.63 12.15 -0.42
C PRO A 17 17.58 13.29 -0.03
N ALA A 18 18.83 12.90 0.20
CA ALA A 18 19.92 13.72 0.73
C ALA A 18 20.10 15.08 0.03
N SER A 19 20.37 16.08 0.86
CA SER A 19 20.81 17.43 0.52
C SER A 19 22.06 17.43 -0.38
N SER A 20 22.01 18.23 -1.46
CA SER A 20 23.19 18.72 -2.18
C SER A 20 23.23 20.25 -2.16
N GLU A 21 24.40 20.78 -1.80
CA GLU A 21 24.80 22.17 -1.58
C GLU A 21 24.69 23.12 -2.81
N PRO A 22 24.91 24.45 -2.65
CA PRO A 22 24.11 25.49 -3.29
C PRO A 22 24.64 25.95 -4.65
N SER A 23 23.76 26.49 -5.50
CA SER A 23 24.13 27.22 -6.72
C SER A 23 23.28 28.49 -6.85
N PRO A 24 23.80 29.55 -7.50
CA PRO A 24 23.61 30.94 -7.08
C PRO A 24 22.32 31.59 -7.58
N ALA A 25 22.01 32.71 -6.95
CA ALA A 25 20.84 33.56 -7.14
C ALA A 25 20.44 33.80 -8.60
N ALA A 26 19.14 33.63 -8.86
CA ALA A 26 18.44 34.25 -9.99
C ALA A 26 17.10 34.82 -9.47
N ASP A 27 16.83 36.06 -9.89
CA ASP A 27 15.78 36.97 -9.41
C ASP A 27 14.32 36.49 -9.63
N PRO A 28 13.35 37.08 -8.90
CA PRO A 28 12.00 36.51 -8.74
C PRO A 28 11.02 37.06 -9.78
N ALA A 29 10.28 36.16 -10.45
CA ALA A 29 9.03 36.53 -11.13
C ALA A 29 8.11 35.30 -11.35
N ALA A 30 7.30 34.97 -10.35
CA ALA A 30 6.03 34.23 -10.54
C ALA A 30 5.17 34.41 -9.28
N GLY A 31 3.93 34.90 -9.47
CA GLY A 31 3.04 35.40 -8.43
C GLY A 31 2.75 34.44 -7.28
N GLU A 32 2.83 34.97 -6.06
CA GLU A 32 2.36 34.30 -4.85
C GLU A 32 0.84 34.09 -4.89
N LEU A 33 0.41 32.84 -4.93
CA LEU A 33 -0.95 32.46 -4.55
C LEU A 33 -1.12 32.73 -3.04
N PRO A 34 -2.26 33.31 -2.59
CA PRO A 34 -2.44 33.70 -1.20
C PRO A 34 -2.45 32.47 -0.28
N LYS A 35 -1.48 32.42 0.64
CA LYS A 35 -1.38 31.43 1.72
C LYS A 35 -2.57 31.55 2.67
N LYS A 36 -3.63 30.75 2.44
CA LYS A 36 -4.74 30.61 3.40
C LYS A 36 -4.27 29.83 4.64
N LYS A 37 -4.75 30.23 5.82
CA LYS A 37 -4.38 29.65 7.12
C LYS A 37 -4.73 28.15 7.20
N PRO A 38 -3.93 27.33 7.90
CA PRO A 38 -4.27 25.93 8.17
C PRO A 38 -5.64 25.83 8.84
N ALA A 39 -6.51 24.97 8.33
CA ALA A 39 -7.82 24.73 8.92
C ALA A 39 -7.66 23.94 10.23
N GLY A 40 -7.91 24.55 11.39
CA GLY A 40 -8.13 23.85 12.68
C GLY A 40 -7.10 22.78 13.13
N LYS A 41 -7.43 22.06 14.20
CA LYS A 41 -6.68 20.87 14.68
C LYS A 41 -7.31 19.54 14.26
N VAL A 42 -8.44 19.60 13.56
CA VAL A 42 -9.24 18.44 13.14
C VAL A 42 -9.31 18.45 11.61
N VAL A 43 -9.03 17.31 11.00
CA VAL A 43 -9.12 17.13 9.55
C VAL A 43 -10.59 16.90 9.18
N ALA A 44 -11.18 17.84 8.47
CA ALA A 44 -12.56 17.75 8.00
C ALA A 44 -12.61 16.91 6.70
N PRO A 45 -13.59 16.01 6.56
CA PRO A 45 -13.81 15.26 5.32
C PRO A 45 -14.31 16.21 4.23
N TRP A 46 -13.80 16.04 3.02
CA TRP A 46 -14.36 16.70 1.85
C TRP A 46 -15.76 16.15 1.52
N THR A 47 -16.65 17.02 1.04
CA THR A 47 -18.02 16.64 0.65
C THR A 47 -18.02 16.19 -0.82
N PRO A 48 -18.27 14.89 -1.10
CA PRO A 48 -18.30 14.39 -2.47
C PRO A 48 -19.53 14.87 -3.23
N ASP A 49 -19.41 15.00 -4.55
CA ASP A 49 -20.55 15.26 -5.41
C ASP A 49 -21.47 14.02 -5.53
N ALA A 50 -22.69 14.24 -6.04
CA ALA A 50 -23.68 13.18 -6.17
C ALA A 50 -23.25 12.05 -7.13
N ALA A 51 -22.44 12.36 -8.14
CA ALA A 51 -21.99 11.37 -9.12
C ALA A 51 -20.99 10.39 -8.49
N LEU A 52 -20.05 10.88 -7.69
CA LEU A 52 -19.08 10.06 -6.97
C LEU A 52 -19.75 9.20 -5.90
N VAL A 53 -20.75 9.73 -5.19
CA VAL A 53 -21.56 8.95 -4.24
C VAL A 53 -22.32 7.83 -4.96
N ALA A 54 -22.97 8.13 -6.09
CA ALA A 54 -23.68 7.14 -6.89
C ALA A 54 -22.75 6.05 -7.44
N LEU A 55 -21.54 6.43 -7.88
CA LEU A 55 -20.51 5.48 -8.30
C LEU A 55 -20.12 4.53 -7.16
N GLY A 56 -19.87 5.06 -5.96
CA GLY A 56 -19.55 4.24 -4.79
C GLY A 56 -20.66 3.25 -4.42
N GLN A 57 -21.92 3.64 -4.59
CA GLN A 57 -23.09 2.77 -4.33
C GLN A 57 -23.28 1.68 -5.37
N ARG A 58 -22.84 1.88 -6.62
CA ARG A 58 -22.86 0.86 -7.68
C ARG A 58 -21.85 -0.26 -7.46
N LEU A 59 -20.77 0.00 -6.73
CA LEU A 59 -19.68 -0.95 -6.52
C LEU A 59 -19.97 -1.96 -5.40
N PRO A 60 -19.63 -3.25 -5.60
CA PRO A 60 -19.78 -4.28 -4.57
C PRO A 60 -19.11 -3.92 -3.24
N PRO A 61 -19.69 -4.29 -2.09
CA PRO A 61 -19.14 -3.96 -0.77
C PRO A 61 -17.80 -4.64 -0.47
N ASN A 62 -17.49 -5.76 -1.15
CA ASN A 62 -16.24 -6.52 -1.04
C ASN A 62 -15.10 -5.98 -1.92
N LEU A 63 -15.29 -4.84 -2.59
CA LEU A 63 -14.22 -4.08 -3.25
C LEU A 63 -13.64 -3.04 -2.29
N HIS A 64 -12.36 -3.19 -1.99
CA HIS A 64 -11.62 -2.35 -1.05
C HIS A 64 -10.54 -1.54 -1.77
N PHE A 65 -10.89 -0.35 -2.26
CA PHE A 65 -9.88 0.60 -2.71
C PHE A 65 -9.22 1.29 -1.54
N GLY A 66 -7.90 1.38 -1.59
CA GLY A 66 -7.12 2.17 -0.66
C GLY A 66 -5.93 2.83 -1.30
N THR A 67 -5.22 3.61 -0.51
CA THR A 67 -4.02 4.34 -0.93
C THR A 67 -2.81 3.89 -0.14
N SER A 68 -1.60 4.07 -0.67
CA SER A 68 -0.36 3.67 0.01
C SER A 68 -0.10 4.42 1.33
N SER A 69 -0.71 5.59 1.50
CA SER A 69 -0.74 6.41 2.72
C SER A 69 -1.94 7.35 2.63
N TRP A 70 -2.27 8.06 3.70
CA TRP A 70 -3.28 9.11 3.76
C TRP A 70 -2.67 10.50 4.05
N SER A 71 -1.35 10.64 4.13
CA SER A 71 -0.74 11.88 4.65
C SER A 71 -0.48 12.99 3.60
N TYR A 72 -1.22 13.03 2.48
CA TYR A 72 -0.92 13.93 1.34
C TYR A 72 -1.70 15.26 1.36
N PRO A 73 -1.03 16.43 1.53
CA PRO A 73 -1.71 17.74 1.52
C PRO A 73 -2.42 18.09 0.21
N GLY A 74 -1.94 17.58 -0.93
CA GLY A 74 -2.53 17.85 -2.25
C GLY A 74 -3.94 17.29 -2.45
N TRP A 75 -4.44 16.45 -1.54
CA TRP A 75 -5.82 15.93 -1.59
C TRP A 75 -6.86 16.89 -1.02
N HIS A 76 -6.48 18.14 -0.75
CA HIS A 76 -7.44 19.20 -0.46
C HIS A 76 -8.47 19.33 -1.59
N GLY A 77 -9.76 19.32 -1.24
CA GLY A 77 -10.85 19.35 -2.21
C GLY A 77 -11.13 18.01 -2.90
N LEU A 78 -10.45 16.94 -2.51
CA LEU A 78 -10.64 15.57 -3.01
C LEU A 78 -10.94 14.58 -1.88
N VAL A 79 -10.27 14.74 -0.75
CA VAL A 79 -10.45 13.93 0.47
C VAL A 79 -10.60 14.81 1.70
N TYR A 80 -9.92 15.97 1.71
CA TYR A 80 -9.90 16.89 2.85
C TYR A 80 -10.58 18.22 2.55
N ASP A 81 -11.47 18.66 3.45
CA ASP A 81 -12.08 19.99 3.42
C ASP A 81 -11.17 21.03 4.11
N GLY A 82 -9.96 21.16 3.58
CA GLY A 82 -8.98 22.14 4.04
C GLY A 82 -7.56 21.79 3.64
N GLN A 83 -6.67 22.78 3.79
CA GLN A 83 -5.23 22.59 3.63
C GLN A 83 -4.64 22.23 5.00
N TYR A 84 -4.05 21.04 5.07
CA TYR A 84 -3.47 20.47 6.28
C TYR A 84 -2.02 20.07 6.05
N THR A 85 -1.21 20.09 7.10
CA THR A 85 0.17 19.59 7.03
C THR A 85 0.19 18.07 6.96
N GLU A 86 1.19 17.51 6.29
CA GLU A 86 1.42 16.06 6.24
C GLU A 86 1.43 15.43 7.64
N SER A 87 2.09 16.08 8.60
CA SER A 87 2.16 15.64 10.00
C SER A 87 0.77 15.55 10.66
N LEU A 88 -0.11 16.52 10.40
CA LEU A 88 -1.48 16.45 10.92
C LEU A 88 -2.30 15.36 10.22
N LEU A 89 -2.16 15.25 8.90
CA LEU A 89 -2.84 14.23 8.11
C LEU A 89 -2.42 12.81 8.50
N SER A 90 -1.13 12.55 8.73
CA SER A 90 -0.66 11.21 9.13
C SER A 90 -1.31 10.72 10.43
N ARG A 91 -1.61 11.63 11.36
CA ARG A 91 -2.26 11.30 12.64
C ARG A 91 -3.79 11.31 12.60
N LYS A 92 -4.41 12.17 11.79
CA LYS A 92 -5.86 12.49 11.87
C LYS A 92 -6.62 12.43 10.55
N GLY A 93 -5.92 12.30 9.42
CA GLY A 93 -6.53 12.29 8.08
C GLY A 93 -7.26 11.00 7.73
N LEU A 94 -6.96 9.90 8.43
CA LEU A 94 -7.56 8.60 8.18
C LEU A 94 -9.09 8.60 8.36
N ARG A 95 -9.61 9.37 9.33
CA ARG A 95 -11.06 9.54 9.53
C ARG A 95 -11.76 10.21 8.35
N ALA A 96 -11.09 11.14 7.66
CA ALA A 96 -11.60 11.76 6.45
C ALA A 96 -11.52 10.80 5.25
N CYS A 97 -10.41 10.04 5.12
CA CYS A 97 -10.30 8.99 4.12
C CYS A 97 -11.42 7.95 4.25
N GLY A 98 -11.71 7.48 5.46
CA GLY A 98 -12.77 6.51 5.71
C GLY A 98 -14.19 7.01 5.42
N GLN A 99 -14.39 8.31 5.19
CA GLN A 99 -15.68 8.88 4.79
C GLN A 99 -15.79 9.10 3.27
N HIS A 100 -14.71 8.89 2.51
CA HIS A 100 -14.73 9.01 1.06
C HIS A 100 -15.51 7.83 0.44
N PRO A 101 -16.45 8.05 -0.50
CA PRO A 101 -17.35 7.00 -1.02
C PRO A 101 -16.64 5.77 -1.60
N LEU A 102 -15.44 5.97 -2.15
CA LEU A 102 -14.63 4.92 -2.77
C LEU A 102 -13.54 4.34 -1.86
N LEU A 103 -13.05 5.07 -0.84
CA LEU A 103 -11.89 4.62 -0.06
C LEU A 103 -12.37 3.74 1.10
N ARG A 104 -12.33 2.42 0.88
CA ARG A 104 -12.69 1.39 1.86
C ARG A 104 -11.48 0.63 2.40
N ALA A 105 -10.28 1.09 2.07
CA ALA A 105 -9.03 0.58 2.61
C ALA A 105 -7.92 1.62 2.68
N ALA A 106 -6.83 1.27 3.37
CA ALA A 106 -5.56 1.98 3.34
C ALA A 106 -4.38 1.02 3.52
N GLY A 107 -3.26 1.32 2.86
CA GLY A 107 -1.97 0.70 3.12
C GLY A 107 -1.31 1.30 4.36
N ILE A 108 -0.71 0.45 5.19
CA ILE A 108 0.15 0.84 6.30
C ILE A 108 1.59 0.46 5.94
N ASP A 109 2.32 1.42 5.40
CA ASP A 109 3.71 1.22 4.98
C ASP A 109 4.75 1.63 6.06
N ARG A 110 4.33 2.34 7.12
CA ARG A 110 5.23 2.76 8.23
C ARG A 110 5.96 1.58 8.87
N GLY A 111 5.31 0.42 8.93
CA GLY A 111 5.87 -0.83 9.48
C GLY A 111 7.11 -1.32 8.74
N PHE A 112 7.29 -0.89 7.49
CA PHE A 112 8.47 -1.22 6.69
C PHE A 112 9.77 -0.70 7.34
N TYR A 113 9.72 0.49 7.94
CA TYR A 113 10.87 1.19 8.51
C TYR A 113 11.11 0.87 9.98
N GLY A 114 10.12 0.29 10.67
CA GLY A 114 10.25 -0.14 12.06
C GLY A 114 8.95 -0.73 12.59
N PRO A 115 9.00 -1.57 13.65
CA PRO A 115 7.81 -2.17 14.24
C PRO A 115 6.79 -1.12 14.68
N ILE A 116 5.51 -1.38 14.41
CA ILE A 116 4.41 -0.52 14.86
C ILE A 116 3.85 -1.09 16.17
N PRO A 117 3.76 -0.30 17.25
CA PRO A 117 3.13 -0.74 18.49
C PRO A 117 1.65 -1.09 18.29
N LEU A 118 1.17 -2.07 19.05
CA LEU A 118 -0.25 -2.49 19.04
C LEU A 118 -1.21 -1.32 19.25
N THR A 119 -0.86 -0.37 20.13
CA THR A 119 -1.67 0.82 20.43
C THR A 119 -1.92 1.70 19.21
N ASP A 120 -0.96 1.78 18.29
CA ASP A 120 -1.09 2.61 17.09
C ASP A 120 -2.03 1.94 16.09
N TYR A 121 -1.97 0.60 15.97
CA TYR A 121 -2.95 -0.16 15.20
C TYR A 121 -4.38 0.02 15.74
N MET A 122 -4.57 -0.04 17.07
CA MET A 122 -5.87 0.25 17.69
C MET A 122 -6.36 1.67 17.37
N GLN A 123 -5.45 2.65 17.37
CA GLN A 123 -5.78 4.03 17.00
C GLN A 123 -6.15 4.17 15.53
N TYR A 124 -5.56 3.39 14.63
CA TYR A 124 -5.97 3.36 13.22
C TYR A 124 -7.37 2.76 13.06
N ALA A 125 -7.63 1.60 13.70
CA ALA A 125 -8.94 0.95 13.68
C ALA A 125 -10.06 1.87 14.20
N ALA A 126 -9.82 2.59 15.30
CA ALA A 126 -10.81 3.49 15.90
C ALA A 126 -11.18 4.72 15.02
N GLN A 127 -10.44 4.99 13.95
CA GLN A 127 -10.67 6.14 13.08
C GLN A 127 -11.57 5.84 11.87
N VAL A 128 -11.82 4.57 11.56
CA VAL A 128 -12.43 4.15 10.30
C VAL A 128 -13.77 3.43 10.50
N PRO A 129 -14.68 3.43 9.51
CA PRO A 129 -15.93 2.68 9.58
C PRO A 129 -15.72 1.16 9.59
N GLU A 130 -16.73 0.42 10.04
CA GLU A 130 -16.73 -1.05 10.14
C GLU A 130 -16.30 -1.76 8.85
N GLY A 131 -16.71 -1.27 7.67
CA GLY A 131 -16.36 -1.85 6.36
C GLY A 131 -14.93 -1.57 5.87
N PHE A 132 -14.15 -0.77 6.60
CA PHE A 132 -12.80 -0.36 6.18
C PHE A 132 -11.75 -1.43 6.50
N ARG A 133 -10.80 -1.66 5.59
CA ARG A 133 -9.74 -2.67 5.75
C ARG A 133 -8.35 -2.09 5.61
N PHE A 134 -7.38 -2.62 6.35
CA PHE A 134 -5.99 -2.23 6.18
C PHE A 134 -5.19 -3.32 5.49
N LEU A 135 -4.36 -2.92 4.53
CA LEU A 135 -3.26 -3.73 4.06
C LEU A 135 -2.02 -3.35 4.87
N VAL A 136 -1.44 -4.28 5.61
CA VAL A 136 -0.30 -4.03 6.50
C VAL A 136 0.97 -4.54 5.84
N LYS A 137 1.93 -3.65 5.59
CA LYS A 137 3.21 -4.04 5.02
C LYS A 137 4.18 -4.50 6.11
N ALA A 138 4.73 -5.69 5.91
CA ALA A 138 5.71 -6.27 6.82
C ALA A 138 7.06 -5.50 6.80
N PRO A 139 7.82 -5.56 7.90
CA PRO A 139 9.06 -4.81 8.06
C PRO A 139 10.17 -5.24 7.10
N ALA A 140 11.03 -4.28 6.71
CA ALA A 140 12.22 -4.55 5.90
C ALA A 140 13.19 -5.53 6.58
N SER A 141 13.20 -5.58 7.91
CA SER A 141 14.00 -6.54 8.69
C SER A 141 13.72 -8.00 8.32
N VAL A 142 12.52 -8.30 7.80
CA VAL A 142 12.15 -9.64 7.32
C VAL A 142 12.06 -9.69 5.79
N CYS A 143 11.69 -8.58 5.14
CA CYS A 143 11.40 -8.57 3.70
C CYS A 143 12.57 -8.14 2.81
N ASP A 144 13.68 -7.63 3.37
CA ASP A 144 14.88 -7.30 2.62
C ASP A 144 15.99 -8.30 2.90
N ALA A 145 16.55 -8.89 1.84
CA ALA A 145 17.70 -9.79 1.95
C ALA A 145 18.99 -9.05 2.33
N TRP A 146 19.00 -7.72 2.25
CA TRP A 146 20.18 -6.89 2.45
C TRP A 146 19.91 -5.76 3.44
N LEU A 147 20.90 -5.48 4.29
CA LEU A 147 21.02 -4.21 4.98
C LEU A 147 21.52 -3.18 3.98
N ARG A 148 20.68 -2.19 3.67
CA ARG A 148 20.95 -1.19 2.64
C ARG A 148 21.56 0.08 3.22
N GLY A 149 22.49 0.67 2.48
CA GLY A 149 22.99 2.01 2.77
C GLY A 149 21.98 3.11 2.38
N PRO A 150 22.30 4.38 2.66
CA PRO A 150 21.47 5.53 2.25
C PRO A 150 21.26 5.64 0.74
N ASP A 151 22.18 5.06 -0.04
CA ASP A 151 22.14 4.94 -1.50
C ASP A 151 21.22 3.80 -2.00
N GLY A 152 20.62 3.02 -1.09
CA GLY A 152 19.79 1.85 -1.41
C GLY A 152 20.59 0.61 -1.83
N ALA A 153 21.93 0.68 -1.85
CA ALA A 153 22.77 -0.45 -2.19
C ALA A 153 22.84 -1.45 -1.03
N GLY A 154 22.68 -2.74 -1.33
CA GLY A 154 22.86 -3.81 -0.35
C GLY A 154 24.33 -3.90 0.04
N ARG A 155 24.63 -3.74 1.34
CA ARG A 155 26.00 -3.74 1.85
C ARG A 155 26.33 -5.02 2.60
N LEU A 156 25.39 -5.52 3.39
CA LEU A 156 25.55 -6.72 4.21
C LEU A 156 24.31 -7.61 4.07
N PRO A 157 24.48 -8.94 4.06
CA PRO A 157 23.35 -9.86 4.17
C PRO A 157 22.54 -9.59 5.45
N ASN A 158 21.22 -9.57 5.32
CA ASN A 158 20.32 -9.43 6.46
C ASN A 158 20.01 -10.82 7.06
N ALA A 159 20.48 -11.08 8.27
CA ALA A 159 20.20 -12.34 8.98
C ALA A 159 18.71 -12.53 9.33
N GLY A 160 17.94 -11.43 9.43
CA GLY A 160 16.51 -11.45 9.70
C GLY A 160 15.64 -11.74 8.46
N PHE A 161 16.23 -11.78 7.26
CA PHE A 161 15.46 -12.01 6.03
C PHE A 161 14.70 -13.34 6.11
N LEU A 162 13.38 -13.29 5.87
CA LEU A 162 12.47 -14.44 6.01
C LEU A 162 12.60 -15.17 7.37
N ASN A 163 12.85 -14.42 8.44
CA ASN A 163 12.78 -14.95 9.81
C ASN A 163 11.32 -14.88 10.34
N PRO A 164 10.70 -16.03 10.67
CA PRO A 164 9.30 -16.06 11.10
C PRO A 164 9.10 -15.45 12.50
N GLU A 165 10.06 -15.59 13.42
CA GLU A 165 9.92 -15.05 14.78
C GLU A 165 9.83 -13.52 14.78
N ILE A 166 10.66 -12.85 13.97
CA ILE A 166 10.61 -11.40 13.78
C ILE A 166 9.30 -11.00 13.11
N ALA A 167 8.85 -11.72 12.07
CA ALA A 167 7.59 -11.42 11.40
C ALA A 167 6.39 -11.50 12.36
N ILE A 168 6.37 -12.53 13.20
CA ILE A 168 5.32 -12.77 14.19
C ILE A 168 5.31 -11.65 15.23
N ARG A 169 6.47 -11.38 15.85
CA ARG A 169 6.62 -10.41 16.93
C ARG A 169 6.36 -8.98 16.48
N ASP A 170 6.94 -8.56 15.37
CA ASP A 170 7.01 -7.14 14.98
C ASP A 170 5.89 -6.71 14.04
N CYS A 171 5.20 -7.66 13.39
CA CYS A 171 4.17 -7.37 12.41
C CYS A 171 2.85 -8.09 12.72
N ILE A 172 2.85 -9.42 12.71
CA ILE A 172 1.61 -10.20 12.70
C ILE A 172 0.82 -10.00 14.00
N VAL A 173 1.43 -10.28 15.16
CA VAL A 173 0.77 -10.16 16.48
C VAL A 173 0.26 -8.73 16.74
N PRO A 174 1.06 -7.66 16.62
CA PRO A 174 0.56 -6.31 16.87
C PRO A 174 -0.49 -5.86 15.85
N ALA A 175 -0.36 -6.25 14.56
CA ALA A 175 -1.32 -5.88 13.54
C ALA A 175 -2.68 -6.57 13.72
N THR A 176 -2.69 -7.90 13.91
CA THR A 176 -3.95 -8.64 14.09
C THR A 176 -4.61 -8.28 15.41
N GLY A 177 -3.85 -8.16 16.49
CA GLY A 177 -4.35 -7.77 17.81
C GLY A 177 -4.87 -6.33 17.87
N GLY A 178 -4.23 -5.40 17.16
CA GLY A 178 -4.63 -4.00 17.17
C GLY A 178 -5.73 -3.64 16.16
N LEU A 179 -5.75 -4.27 14.98
CA LEU A 179 -6.73 -3.98 13.93
C LEU A 179 -8.00 -4.84 14.02
N GLY A 180 -7.90 -6.07 14.52
CA GLY A 180 -9.02 -7.00 14.62
C GLY A 180 -9.81 -7.12 13.31
N GLN A 181 -11.10 -6.79 13.35
CA GLN A 181 -12.03 -6.87 12.22
C GLN A 181 -11.61 -6.01 11.01
N HIS A 182 -10.79 -4.98 11.22
CA HIS A 182 -10.25 -4.13 10.14
C HIS A 182 -8.97 -4.69 9.51
N CYS A 183 -8.39 -5.76 10.07
CA CYS A 183 -7.19 -6.39 9.53
C CYS A 183 -7.51 -7.07 8.20
N GLY A 184 -6.96 -6.54 7.12
CA GLY A 184 -6.98 -7.12 5.79
C GLY A 184 -5.67 -7.85 5.48
N PRO A 185 -5.14 -7.76 4.25
CA PRO A 185 -3.93 -8.46 3.87
C PRO A 185 -2.70 -8.05 4.70
N LEU A 186 -1.94 -9.04 5.18
CA LEU A 186 -0.60 -8.90 5.74
C LEU A 186 0.41 -9.16 4.62
N LEU A 187 1.01 -8.10 4.12
CA LEU A 187 1.81 -8.11 2.90
C LEU A 187 3.32 -8.23 3.20
N PHE A 188 3.90 -9.34 2.78
CA PHE A 188 5.34 -9.54 2.67
C PHE A 188 5.82 -9.09 1.29
N GLN A 189 6.16 -7.80 1.18
CA GLN A 189 6.76 -7.25 -0.03
C GLN A 189 8.27 -7.45 -0.02
N LEU A 190 8.76 -8.46 -0.71
CA LEU A 190 10.20 -8.75 -0.79
C LEU A 190 10.91 -7.70 -1.62
N SER A 191 11.88 -6.99 -1.02
CA SER A 191 12.76 -6.06 -1.75
C SER A 191 13.51 -6.79 -2.87
N PRO A 192 14.06 -6.08 -3.88
CA PRO A 192 14.91 -6.70 -4.89
C PRO A 192 16.01 -7.54 -4.25
N LEU A 193 16.01 -8.85 -4.51
CA LEU A 193 16.82 -9.82 -3.79
C LEU A 193 18.29 -9.78 -4.20
N ALA A 194 18.62 -9.16 -5.34
CA ALA A 194 19.93 -9.25 -5.98
C ALA A 194 20.36 -10.73 -6.06
N GLY A 195 21.66 -11.05 -5.95
CA GLY A 195 22.18 -12.41 -6.14
C GLY A 195 21.60 -13.51 -5.24
N VAL A 196 20.78 -13.17 -4.22
CA VAL A 196 19.99 -14.15 -3.46
C VAL A 196 18.88 -14.79 -4.32
N GLY A 197 18.36 -14.06 -5.30
CA GLY A 197 17.35 -14.54 -6.24
C GLY A 197 17.91 -15.40 -7.38
N ASP A 198 19.24 -15.46 -7.56
CA ASP A 198 19.88 -16.18 -8.66
C ASP A 198 19.70 -17.70 -8.52
N ASP A 199 19.73 -18.21 -7.29
CA ASP A 199 19.34 -19.59 -6.97
C ASP A 199 17.85 -19.65 -6.60
N GLY A 200 17.01 -19.61 -7.64
CA GLY A 200 15.56 -19.68 -7.51
C GLY A 200 15.07 -20.88 -6.67
N PRO A 201 15.55 -22.11 -6.89
CA PRO A 201 15.20 -23.26 -6.05
C PRO A 201 15.53 -23.07 -4.56
N ALA A 202 16.72 -22.60 -4.20
CA ALA A 202 17.09 -22.37 -2.81
C ALA A 202 16.25 -21.25 -2.18
N PHE A 203 16.00 -20.16 -2.92
CA PHE A 203 15.12 -19.09 -2.49
C PHE A 203 13.69 -19.60 -2.21
N LEU A 204 13.11 -20.39 -3.13
CA LEU A 204 11.77 -20.93 -2.95
C LEU A 204 11.70 -21.89 -1.76
N ALA A 205 12.71 -22.71 -1.52
CA ALA A 205 12.77 -23.57 -0.32
C ALA A 205 12.79 -22.74 0.97
N ARG A 206 13.55 -21.63 0.99
CA ARG A 206 13.58 -20.71 2.13
C ARG A 206 12.25 -20.00 2.35
N LEU A 207 11.62 -19.53 1.26
CA LEU A 207 10.29 -18.92 1.32
C LEU A 207 9.24 -19.92 1.82
N ASP A 208 9.29 -21.15 1.34
CA ASP A 208 8.40 -22.23 1.76
C ASP A 208 8.50 -22.48 3.28
N ALA A 209 9.73 -22.61 3.79
CA ALA A 209 9.98 -22.81 5.23
C ALA A 209 9.49 -21.62 6.07
N PHE A 210 9.70 -20.39 5.60
CA PHE A 210 9.20 -19.18 6.25
C PHE A 210 7.66 -19.16 6.32
N LEU A 211 6.99 -19.38 5.19
CA LEU A 211 5.53 -19.37 5.12
C LEU A 211 4.90 -20.51 5.93
N ALA A 212 5.55 -21.68 5.98
CA ALA A 212 5.13 -22.82 6.80
C ALA A 212 5.18 -22.54 8.31
N ALA A 213 6.08 -21.64 8.74
CA ALA A 213 6.27 -21.28 10.14
C ALA A 213 5.37 -20.13 10.61
N LEU A 214 4.62 -19.48 9.70
CA LEU A 214 3.67 -18.44 10.08
C LEU A 214 2.46 -19.05 10.80
N PRO A 215 1.94 -18.38 11.86
CA PRO A 215 0.78 -18.89 12.58
C PRO A 215 -0.47 -18.82 11.67
N PRO A 216 -1.45 -19.72 11.86
CA PRO A 216 -2.74 -19.55 11.22
C PRO A 216 -3.39 -18.25 11.72
N LEU A 217 -4.06 -17.54 10.82
CA LEU A 217 -4.85 -16.35 11.17
C LEU A 217 -6.20 -16.80 11.74
N ASP A 218 -6.62 -16.20 12.85
CA ASP A 218 -7.89 -16.52 13.50
C ASP A 218 -9.04 -15.80 12.76
N PRO A 219 -9.93 -16.52 12.04
CA PRO A 219 -11.01 -15.89 11.29
C PRO A 219 -12.09 -15.28 12.20
N THR A 220 -12.13 -15.61 13.50
CA THR A 220 -13.07 -15.00 14.44
C THR A 220 -12.62 -13.59 14.85
N LEU A 221 -11.30 -13.36 14.91
CA LEU A 221 -10.70 -12.07 15.26
C LEU A 221 -10.43 -11.21 14.03
N THR A 222 -9.96 -11.83 12.94
CA THR A 222 -9.53 -11.16 11.72
C THR A 222 -10.11 -11.87 10.48
N PRO A 223 -11.43 -11.83 10.26
CA PRO A 223 -12.11 -12.57 9.18
C PRO A 223 -11.69 -12.18 7.77
N HIS A 224 -11.02 -11.03 7.62
CA HIS A 224 -10.59 -10.48 6.34
C HIS A 224 -9.08 -10.55 6.12
N ALA A 225 -8.35 -11.08 7.11
CA ALA A 225 -6.91 -11.16 7.01
C ALA A 225 -6.47 -12.35 6.18
N CYS A 226 -5.44 -12.13 5.36
CA CYS A 226 -4.73 -13.16 4.64
C CYS A 226 -3.26 -12.79 4.55
N TYR A 227 -2.38 -13.77 4.46
CA TYR A 227 -1.00 -13.50 4.08
C TYR A 227 -0.92 -13.26 2.58
N ALA A 228 -0.09 -12.31 2.17
CA ALA A 228 0.20 -12.05 0.77
C ALA A 228 1.70 -11.83 0.54
N VAL A 229 2.21 -12.26 -0.61
CA VAL A 229 3.61 -12.03 -1.01
C VAL A 229 3.66 -11.25 -2.31
N GLU A 230 4.43 -10.17 -2.30
CA GLU A 230 4.76 -9.36 -3.47
C GLU A 230 6.25 -9.47 -3.75
N ILE A 231 6.62 -9.92 -4.95
CA ILE A 231 8.02 -9.96 -5.40
C ILE A 231 8.36 -8.73 -6.24
N ARG A 232 9.64 -8.41 -6.32
CA ARG A 232 10.18 -7.25 -7.07
C ARG A 232 11.04 -7.66 -8.26
N ASP A 233 11.46 -8.92 -8.32
CA ASP A 233 12.29 -9.47 -9.37
C ASP A 233 11.45 -10.34 -10.32
N ALA A 234 11.27 -9.90 -11.57
CA ALA A 234 10.42 -10.58 -12.54
C ALA A 234 10.84 -12.04 -12.82
N ALA A 235 12.13 -12.35 -12.71
CA ALA A 235 12.66 -13.70 -12.92
C ALA A 235 12.10 -14.73 -11.91
N LEU A 236 11.64 -14.28 -10.73
CA LEU A 236 11.05 -15.13 -9.70
C LEU A 236 9.55 -15.36 -9.89
N LEU A 237 8.89 -14.59 -10.77
CA LEU A 237 7.47 -14.76 -11.09
C LEU A 237 7.28 -15.98 -12.00
N THR A 238 7.32 -17.15 -11.40
CA THR A 238 7.24 -18.44 -12.10
C THR A 238 6.00 -19.23 -11.66
N PRO A 239 5.54 -20.21 -12.45
CA PRO A 239 4.47 -21.11 -12.01
C PRO A 239 4.80 -21.87 -10.71
N ARG A 240 6.08 -22.16 -10.44
CA ARG A 240 6.52 -22.81 -9.20
C ARG A 240 6.31 -21.90 -7.99
N TYR A 241 6.61 -20.61 -8.12
CA TYR A 241 6.34 -19.61 -7.09
C TYR A 241 4.84 -19.51 -6.78
N ILE A 242 4.00 -19.39 -7.82
CA ILE A 242 2.54 -19.28 -7.63
C ILE A 242 1.96 -20.54 -6.96
N ARG A 243 2.38 -21.73 -7.38
CA ARG A 243 1.93 -22.99 -6.75
C ARG A 243 2.35 -23.09 -5.28
N LEU A 244 3.58 -22.72 -4.96
CA LEU A 244 4.05 -22.67 -3.57
C LEU A 244 3.14 -21.79 -2.70
N LEU A 245 2.83 -20.58 -3.16
CA LEU A 245 1.93 -19.68 -2.43
C LEU A 245 0.54 -20.31 -2.23
N ARG A 246 -0.03 -20.89 -3.29
CA ARG A 246 -1.33 -21.60 -3.24
C ARG A 246 -1.32 -22.75 -2.24
N ASP A 247 -0.30 -23.60 -2.27
CA ASP A 247 -0.18 -24.77 -1.38
C ASP A 247 -0.05 -24.34 0.09
N ARG A 248 0.47 -23.12 0.35
CA ARG A 248 0.55 -22.50 1.69
C ARG A 248 -0.67 -21.67 2.08
N GLY A 249 -1.67 -21.52 1.20
CA GLY A 249 -2.82 -20.64 1.43
C GLY A 249 -2.45 -19.15 1.48
N VAL A 250 -1.28 -18.78 0.93
CA VAL A 250 -0.76 -17.41 0.89
C VAL A 250 -1.10 -16.79 -0.45
N ARG A 251 -1.54 -15.54 -0.47
CA ARG A 251 -1.99 -14.88 -1.71
C ARG A 251 -0.83 -14.30 -2.50
N PHE A 252 -0.91 -14.42 -3.82
CA PHE A 252 -0.09 -13.62 -4.72
C PHE A 252 -0.55 -12.16 -4.67
N CYS A 253 0.37 -11.24 -4.42
CA CYS A 253 0.11 -9.81 -4.60
C CYS A 253 0.56 -9.39 -6.01
N LEU A 254 -0.42 -9.08 -6.85
CA LEU A 254 -0.20 -8.51 -8.18
C LEU A 254 0.24 -7.05 -8.03
N ALA A 255 1.28 -6.63 -8.76
CA ALA A 255 1.80 -5.28 -8.63
C ALA A 255 2.07 -4.61 -9.98
N ALA A 256 1.36 -3.52 -10.27
CA ALA A 256 1.65 -2.64 -11.41
C ALA A 256 2.74 -1.65 -11.02
N ARG A 257 3.97 -1.91 -11.49
CA ARG A 257 5.16 -1.13 -11.18
C ARG A 257 6.29 -1.37 -12.17
N ASP A 258 7.37 -0.61 -11.99
CA ASP A 258 8.61 -0.83 -12.70
C ASP A 258 9.18 -2.24 -12.48
N ARG A 259 9.79 -2.79 -13.54
CA ARG A 259 10.56 -4.06 -13.55
C ARG A 259 9.76 -5.34 -13.33
N LEU A 260 8.43 -5.27 -13.17
CA LEU A 260 7.55 -6.44 -13.25
C LEU A 260 6.85 -6.50 -14.61
N PRO A 261 6.42 -7.70 -15.07
CA PRO A 261 5.59 -7.79 -16.26
C PRO A 261 4.31 -6.94 -16.11
N PRO A 262 3.76 -6.35 -17.18
CA PRO A 262 2.52 -5.60 -17.11
C PRO A 262 1.36 -6.40 -16.50
N VAL A 263 0.36 -5.71 -15.95
CA VAL A 263 -0.80 -6.34 -15.26
C VAL A 263 -1.47 -7.40 -16.14
N ALA A 264 -1.63 -7.12 -17.43
CA ALA A 264 -2.18 -8.06 -18.39
C ALA A 264 -1.43 -9.41 -18.40
N ARG A 265 -0.10 -9.40 -18.26
CA ARG A 265 0.71 -10.63 -18.17
C ARG A 265 0.63 -11.28 -16.78
N GLN A 266 0.64 -10.48 -15.71
CA GLN A 266 0.47 -11.01 -14.35
C GLN A 266 -0.91 -11.65 -14.13
N SER A 267 -1.92 -11.29 -14.93
CA SER A 267 -3.27 -11.87 -14.85
C SER A 267 -3.29 -13.39 -15.02
N ALA A 268 -2.37 -13.96 -15.80
CA ALA A 268 -2.22 -15.40 -15.96
C ALA A 268 -1.67 -16.07 -14.68
N ALA A 269 -0.75 -15.40 -13.98
CA ALA A 269 -0.28 -15.85 -12.67
C ALA A 269 -1.39 -15.80 -11.62
N GLN A 270 -2.25 -14.78 -11.67
CA GLN A 270 -3.45 -14.70 -10.83
C GLN A 270 -4.44 -15.84 -11.15
N ALA A 271 -4.66 -16.15 -12.44
CA ALA A 271 -5.52 -17.28 -12.82
C ALA A 271 -4.99 -18.62 -12.26
N LEU A 272 -3.67 -18.86 -12.36
CA LEU A 272 -3.02 -20.03 -11.75
C LEU A 272 -3.16 -20.07 -10.23
N MET A 273 -3.11 -18.91 -9.56
CA MET A 273 -3.32 -18.79 -8.11
C MET A 273 -4.74 -19.20 -7.70
N ASP A 274 -5.72 -18.91 -8.54
CA ASP A 274 -7.15 -19.17 -8.29
C ASP A 274 -7.66 -20.49 -8.88
N GLU A 275 -6.79 -21.29 -9.51
CA GLU A 275 -7.14 -22.63 -9.98
C GLU A 275 -7.64 -23.51 -8.82
N GLY A 276 -8.82 -24.10 -9.00
CA GLY A 276 -9.48 -24.95 -8.01
C GLY A 276 -10.35 -24.19 -7.02
N ALA A 277 -9.78 -23.21 -6.30
CA ALA A 277 -10.50 -22.41 -5.32
C ALA A 277 -10.08 -20.93 -5.40
N PRO A 278 -10.95 -20.04 -5.93
CA PRO A 278 -10.69 -18.61 -5.93
C PRO A 278 -10.53 -18.06 -4.51
N GLY A 279 -9.61 -17.10 -4.35
CA GLY A 279 -9.39 -16.41 -3.07
C GLY A 279 -9.35 -14.89 -3.21
N PRO A 280 -9.11 -14.17 -2.11
CA PRO A 280 -9.00 -12.71 -2.14
C PRO A 280 -7.91 -12.25 -3.13
N LEU A 281 -8.22 -11.22 -3.91
CA LEU A 281 -7.23 -10.53 -4.74
C LEU A 281 -6.51 -9.48 -3.90
N VAL A 282 -5.18 -9.47 -3.95
CA VAL A 282 -4.35 -8.39 -3.41
C VAL A 282 -3.61 -7.75 -4.56
N LEU A 283 -3.90 -6.48 -4.84
CA LEU A 283 -3.35 -5.76 -5.98
C LEU A 283 -2.82 -4.40 -5.55
N ARG A 284 -1.64 -4.04 -6.06
CA ARG A 284 -1.03 -2.72 -5.83
C ARG A 284 -0.72 -2.04 -7.16
N TRP A 285 -1.24 -0.83 -7.35
CA TRP A 285 -0.86 0.02 -8.46
C TRP A 285 0.08 1.11 -7.97
N MET A 286 1.37 0.91 -8.19
CA MET A 286 2.41 1.67 -7.50
C MET A 286 3.08 2.73 -8.37
N LEU A 287 3.36 2.39 -9.63
CA LEU A 287 4.10 3.23 -10.57
C LEU A 287 3.57 3.03 -11.99
N ARG A 288 3.61 4.09 -12.80
CA ARG A 288 3.56 3.98 -14.25
C ARG A 288 4.78 3.22 -14.77
N GLU A 289 4.60 2.40 -15.80
CA GLU A 289 5.70 1.72 -16.47
C GLU A 289 6.77 2.72 -16.95
N GLY A 290 8.05 2.34 -16.81
CA GLY A 290 9.19 3.18 -17.20
C GLY A 290 9.51 4.34 -16.25
N ARG A 291 8.78 4.52 -15.14
CA ARG A 291 9.09 5.52 -14.11
C ARG A 291 9.78 4.89 -12.91
N SER A 292 10.83 5.55 -12.41
CA SER A 292 11.30 5.29 -11.05
C SER A 292 10.48 6.09 -10.04
N TYR A 293 10.50 5.67 -8.78
CA TYR A 293 9.81 6.38 -7.70
C TYR A 293 10.24 7.84 -7.60
N ALA A 294 11.55 8.12 -7.64
CA ALA A 294 12.09 9.48 -7.56
C ALA A 294 11.66 10.37 -8.74
N MET A 295 11.54 9.80 -9.94
CA MET A 295 11.04 10.53 -11.11
C MET A 295 9.56 10.87 -10.97
N ALA A 296 8.75 9.91 -10.53
CA ALA A 296 7.31 10.10 -10.34
C ALA A 296 7.01 11.13 -9.24
N GLU A 297 7.63 11.00 -8.07
CA GLU A 297 7.47 11.96 -6.96
C GLU A 297 7.75 13.40 -7.39
N LYS A 298 8.87 13.61 -8.10
CA LYS A 298 9.26 14.93 -8.61
C LYS A 298 8.28 15.46 -9.67
N ALA A 299 7.80 14.59 -10.55
CA ALA A 299 6.95 14.99 -11.67
C ALA A 299 5.49 15.22 -11.26
N TYR A 300 5.02 14.51 -10.24
CA TYR A 300 3.58 14.43 -9.93
C TYR A 300 3.16 15.19 -8.67
N GLY A 301 4.12 15.66 -7.86
CA GLY A 301 3.84 16.60 -6.79
C GLY A 301 3.08 17.84 -7.32
N PRO A 302 2.06 18.34 -6.59
CA PRO A 302 1.71 18.04 -5.19
C PRO A 302 0.69 16.91 -5.01
N PHE A 303 0.44 16.10 -6.04
CA PHE A 303 -0.53 14.99 -6.05
C PHE A 303 -2.02 15.38 -6.00
N ASP A 304 -2.37 16.48 -6.65
CA ASP A 304 -3.73 17.05 -6.69
C ASP A 304 -4.46 16.78 -8.02
N LYS A 305 -3.80 16.17 -9.00
CA LYS A 305 -4.34 15.91 -10.34
C LYS A 305 -3.74 14.67 -10.97
N ILE A 306 -4.42 14.13 -11.98
CA ILE A 306 -3.80 13.16 -12.89
C ILE A 306 -2.81 13.92 -13.78
N VAL A 307 -1.55 13.51 -13.76
CA VAL A 307 -0.46 14.09 -14.55
C VAL A 307 -0.18 13.23 -15.77
N GLU A 308 -0.09 11.91 -15.57
CA GLU A 308 0.29 10.97 -16.63
C GLU A 308 -0.68 9.79 -16.63
N PRO A 309 -1.81 9.88 -17.37
CA PRO A 309 -2.78 8.80 -17.44
C PRO A 309 -2.17 7.50 -17.96
N ASP A 310 -2.60 6.38 -17.39
CA ASP A 310 -2.22 5.04 -17.79
C ASP A 310 -3.50 4.18 -17.94
N PRO A 311 -4.26 4.39 -19.03
CA PRO A 311 -5.52 3.68 -19.27
C PRO A 311 -5.31 2.19 -19.49
N GLU A 312 -4.20 1.77 -20.11
CA GLU A 312 -3.91 0.35 -20.37
C GLU A 312 -3.77 -0.43 -19.06
N THR A 313 -2.97 0.07 -18.12
CA THR A 313 -2.86 -0.54 -16.80
C THR A 313 -4.19 -0.50 -16.05
N ARG A 314 -4.92 0.62 -16.11
CA ARG A 314 -6.25 0.76 -15.47
C ARG A 314 -7.23 -0.30 -15.97
N ASP A 315 -7.34 -0.47 -17.28
CA ASP A 315 -8.25 -1.44 -17.90
C ASP A 315 -7.86 -2.87 -17.53
N ALA A 316 -6.57 -3.19 -17.56
CA ALA A 316 -6.09 -4.51 -17.13
C ALA A 316 -6.38 -4.78 -15.64
N ILE A 317 -6.23 -3.78 -14.77
CA ILE A 317 -6.61 -3.90 -13.35
C ILE A 317 -8.13 -4.10 -13.24
N ALA A 318 -8.92 -3.31 -13.96
CA ALA A 318 -10.38 -3.39 -13.93
C ALA A 318 -10.88 -4.79 -14.34
N ASP A 319 -10.28 -5.40 -15.37
CA ASP A 319 -10.60 -6.75 -15.81
C ASP A 319 -10.31 -7.80 -14.72
N VAL A 320 -9.13 -7.73 -14.08
CA VAL A 320 -8.75 -8.67 -13.02
C VAL A 320 -9.67 -8.51 -11.82
N VAL A 321 -9.96 -7.29 -11.40
CA VAL A 321 -10.85 -6.99 -10.26
C VAL A 321 -12.27 -7.46 -10.55
N ALA A 322 -12.84 -7.13 -11.71
CA ALA A 322 -14.20 -7.55 -12.07
C ALA A 322 -14.31 -9.08 -12.12
N ARG A 323 -13.31 -9.80 -12.64
CA ARG A 323 -13.29 -11.27 -12.58
C ARG A 323 -13.29 -11.78 -11.14
N THR A 324 -12.45 -11.23 -10.25
CA THR A 324 -12.43 -11.62 -8.84
C THR A 324 -13.78 -11.40 -8.17
N LEU A 325 -14.38 -10.21 -8.32
CA LEU A 325 -15.65 -9.86 -7.68
C LEU A 325 -16.81 -10.76 -8.14
N ARG A 326 -16.84 -11.17 -9.42
CA ARG A 326 -17.85 -12.12 -9.94
C ARG A 326 -17.75 -13.52 -9.31
N THR A 327 -16.62 -13.88 -8.70
CA THR A 327 -16.49 -15.13 -7.92
C THR A 327 -16.92 -14.97 -6.46
N GLY A 328 -17.38 -13.79 -6.05
CA GLY A 328 -17.73 -13.46 -4.66
C GLY A 328 -16.52 -13.15 -3.77
N GLN A 329 -15.29 -13.34 -4.27
CA GLN A 329 -14.07 -13.04 -3.53
C GLN A 329 -13.84 -11.53 -3.40
N PRO A 330 -13.29 -11.06 -2.26
CA PRO A 330 -12.98 -9.65 -2.09
C PRO A 330 -11.73 -9.24 -2.90
N ALA A 331 -11.65 -7.97 -3.25
CA ALA A 331 -10.52 -7.39 -3.95
C ALA A 331 -9.95 -6.20 -3.16
N TYR A 332 -8.68 -6.30 -2.77
CA TYR A 332 -7.93 -5.23 -2.12
C TYR A 332 -7.04 -4.55 -3.16
N VAL A 333 -7.32 -3.29 -3.47
CA VAL A 333 -6.61 -2.54 -4.51
C VAL A 333 -6.01 -1.28 -3.90
N ILE A 334 -4.69 -1.30 -3.67
CA ILE A 334 -3.96 -0.17 -3.09
C ILE A 334 -3.27 0.63 -4.19
N VAL A 335 -3.62 1.91 -4.32
CA VAL A 335 -3.14 2.81 -5.37
C VAL A 335 -2.20 3.86 -4.79
N SER A 336 -1.05 4.03 -5.41
CA SER A 336 -0.07 5.06 -5.10
C SER A 336 -0.36 6.33 -5.89
N ASN A 337 -0.03 7.51 -5.34
CA ASN A 337 -0.05 8.73 -6.15
C ASN A 337 0.90 8.63 -7.35
N ASN A 338 1.97 7.84 -7.22
CA ASN A 338 2.94 7.64 -8.30
C ASN A 338 2.44 6.77 -9.46
N ALA A 339 1.21 6.26 -9.38
CA ALA A 339 0.57 5.55 -10.49
C ALA A 339 0.26 6.49 -11.66
N GLU A 340 -0.45 7.59 -11.40
CA GLU A 340 -0.85 8.55 -12.46
C GLU A 340 -0.78 10.02 -12.01
N GLY A 341 -0.43 10.26 -10.74
CA GLY A 341 -0.27 11.57 -10.13
C GLY A 341 -1.22 11.88 -8.99
N CYS A 342 -2.34 11.18 -8.85
CA CYS A 342 -3.27 11.40 -7.73
C CYS A 342 -4.10 10.14 -7.47
N ALA A 343 -3.84 9.45 -6.35
CA ALA A 343 -4.48 8.16 -6.06
C ALA A 343 -6.01 8.25 -5.93
N PRO A 344 -6.63 9.24 -5.24
CA PRO A 344 -8.08 9.37 -5.21
C PRO A 344 -8.72 9.50 -6.59
N LEU A 345 -8.11 10.29 -7.49
CA LEU A 345 -8.60 10.47 -8.87
C LEU A 345 -8.36 9.21 -9.73
N SER A 346 -7.22 8.54 -9.57
CA SER A 346 -6.96 7.25 -10.23
C SER A 346 -7.95 6.19 -9.80
N ILE A 347 -8.28 6.14 -8.50
CA ILE A 347 -9.31 5.25 -7.94
C ILE A 347 -10.68 5.58 -8.51
N ALA A 348 -11.06 6.86 -8.64
CA ALA A 348 -12.33 7.23 -9.24
C ALA A 348 -12.46 6.72 -10.69
N ARG A 349 -11.44 6.92 -11.52
CA ARG A 349 -11.43 6.41 -12.90
C ARG A 349 -11.40 4.89 -12.97
N LEU A 350 -10.67 4.23 -12.07
CA LEU A 350 -10.62 2.78 -11.99
C LEU A 350 -11.98 2.19 -11.52
N ALA A 351 -12.65 2.88 -10.60
CA ALA A 351 -13.99 2.56 -10.13
C ALA A 351 -15.02 2.62 -11.27
N GLU A 352 -14.99 3.65 -12.11
CA GLU A 352 -15.82 3.74 -13.33
C GLU A 352 -15.57 2.53 -14.23
N ALA A 353 -14.30 2.26 -14.56
CA ALA A 353 -13.91 1.15 -15.41
C ALA A 353 -14.38 -0.22 -14.87
N ILE A 354 -14.35 -0.43 -13.56
CA ILE A 354 -14.86 -1.65 -12.93
C ILE A 354 -16.39 -1.70 -12.94
N ALA A 355 -17.05 -0.58 -12.64
CA ALA A 355 -18.51 -0.51 -12.62
C ALA A 355 -19.15 -0.75 -14.00
N ASP A 356 -18.41 -0.49 -15.09
CA ASP A 356 -18.84 -0.78 -16.46
C ASP A 356 -18.63 -2.25 -16.85
N ARG A 357 -17.85 -3.00 -16.07
CA ARG A 357 -17.57 -4.43 -16.28
C ARG A 357 -18.46 -5.33 -15.41
N LEU A 358 -18.96 -4.84 -14.29
CA LEU A 358 -19.85 -5.59 -13.39
C LEU A 358 -21.29 -5.57 -13.90
#